data_AF-A0A0B1RZ83-F1
#
_entry.id   AF-A0A0B1RZ83-F1
#
_cell.length_a   1.000
_cell.length_b   1.000
_cell.length_c   1.000
_cell.angle_alpha   90.00
_cell.angle_beta   90.00
_cell.angle_gamma   90.00
#
_symmetry.space_group_name_H-M   'P 1'
#
loop_
_entity.id
_entity.type
_entity.pdbx_description
1 polymer ?
#
loop_
_entity_poly.entity_id
_entity_poly.type
_entity_poly.pdbx_seq_one_letter_code
_entity_poly.pdbx_strand_id
1 'polypeptide(L)'
;MKVPGSFLYRLCQDDKRLPSIKDETGAYLIDRDADYFSPVLNYLRHGRLIINPGLAEEGVLEEAEFYNLPQLVHLVNERIHEKERSATEAAVSRSFSSNFPVF
;
A
#
# COMPACT_ATOMS: atom_id res chain seq x y z
N MET A 1 16.22 10.83 -0.74
CA MET A 1 15.09 9.88 -0.85
C MET A 1 15.12 9.22 -2.22
N LYS A 2 14.76 7.92 -2.35
CA LYS A 2 15.20 7.06 -3.47
C LYS A 2 14.42 7.20 -4.79
N VAL A 3 13.28 7.89 -4.83
CA VAL A 3 12.39 7.96 -6.01
C VAL A 3 12.22 9.40 -6.50
N PRO A 4 12.97 9.85 -7.53
CA PRO A 4 12.81 11.18 -8.12
C PRO A 4 11.37 11.41 -8.60
N GLY A 5 10.81 12.60 -8.29
CA GLY A 5 9.45 12.99 -8.71
C GLY A 5 8.31 12.55 -7.78
N SER A 6 8.56 11.65 -6.82
CA SER A 6 7.58 11.30 -5.78
C SER A 6 7.26 12.49 -4.85
N PHE A 7 6.09 12.46 -4.18
CA PHE A 7 5.70 13.50 -3.22
C PHE A 7 6.76 13.69 -2.13
N LEU A 8 7.22 12.60 -1.52
CA LEU A 8 8.20 12.67 -0.43
C LEU A 8 9.59 13.10 -0.91
N TYR A 9 9.95 12.79 -2.17
CA TYR A 9 11.17 13.36 -2.77
C TYR A 9 11.08 14.88 -2.86
N ARG A 10 9.95 15.43 -3.29
CA ARG A 10 9.73 16.88 -3.33
C ARG A 10 9.76 17.50 -1.93
N LEU A 11 9.21 16.80 -0.94
CA LEU A 11 9.26 17.20 0.47
C LEU A 11 10.71 17.31 0.96
N CYS A 12 11.56 16.31 0.68
CA CYS A 12 12.98 16.33 1.04
C CYS A 12 13.80 17.46 0.38
N GLN A 13 13.33 17.99 -0.75
CA GLN A 13 14.01 19.08 -1.45
C GLN A 13 13.55 20.46 -0.97
N ASP A 14 12.72 20.52 0.07
CA ASP A 14 12.09 21.75 0.55
C ASP A 14 11.46 22.55 -0.60
N ASP A 15 10.75 21.84 -1.50
CA ASP A 15 10.08 22.48 -2.63
C ASP A 15 8.99 23.43 -2.08
N LYS A 16 9.28 24.73 -2.12
CA LYS A 16 8.41 25.82 -1.66
C LYS A 16 7.04 25.85 -2.35
N ARG A 17 6.84 25.06 -3.41
CA ARG A 17 5.55 24.90 -4.10
C ARG A 17 4.64 23.88 -3.43
N LEU A 18 5.14 23.08 -2.50
CA LEU A 18 4.31 22.20 -1.69
C LEU A 18 3.73 22.99 -0.50
N PRO A 19 2.42 22.93 -0.23
CA PRO A 19 1.87 23.41 1.02
C PRO A 19 2.40 22.53 2.15
N SER A 20 3.54 22.91 2.71
CA SER A 20 4.20 22.17 3.78
C SER A 20 4.04 22.95 5.07
N ILE A 21 3.13 22.49 5.92
CA ILE A 21 3.05 22.95 7.30
C ILE A 21 4.13 22.17 8.05
N LYS A 22 5.09 22.89 8.65
CA LYS A 22 6.05 22.30 9.58
C LYS A 22 5.67 22.68 11.00
N ASP A 23 5.87 21.77 11.94
CA ASP A 23 5.78 22.10 13.36
C ASP A 23 7.08 22.77 13.87
N GLU A 24 7.11 23.11 15.16
CA GLU A 24 8.26 23.75 15.82
C GLU A 24 9.53 22.89 15.81
N THR A 25 9.39 21.57 15.60
CA THR A 25 10.51 20.63 15.52
C THR A 25 11.01 20.44 14.08
N GLY A 26 10.33 21.04 13.10
CA GLY A 26 10.64 20.93 11.68
C GLY A 26 10.02 19.69 11.01
N ALA A 27 9.11 18.98 11.67
CA ALA A 27 8.40 17.84 11.09
C ALA A 27 7.30 18.33 10.15
N TYR A 28 7.15 17.68 8.98
CA TYR A 28 6.09 17.99 8.03
C TYR A 28 4.76 17.37 8.47
N LEU A 29 3.70 18.17 8.46
CA LEU A 29 2.34 17.69 8.58
C LEU A 29 1.91 17.05 7.25
N ILE A 30 1.46 15.80 7.32
CA ILE A 30 0.85 15.08 6.20
C ILE A 30 -0.53 14.65 6.67
N ASP A 31 -1.58 15.20 6.05
CA ASP A 31 -2.98 14.91 6.36
C ASP A 31 -3.43 13.60 5.69
N ARG A 32 -2.79 12.49 6.09
CA ARG A 32 -3.03 11.14 5.57
C ARG A 32 -3.09 10.14 6.72
N ASP A 33 -3.63 8.97 6.43
CA ASP A 33 -3.76 7.90 7.41
C ASP A 33 -2.39 7.27 7.73
N ALA A 34 -2.01 7.28 9.00
CA ALA A 34 -0.73 6.76 9.46
C ALA A 34 -0.62 5.24 9.33
N ASP A 35 -1.73 4.51 9.42
CA ASP A 35 -1.72 3.04 9.39
C ASP A 35 -1.39 2.53 7.98
N TYR A 36 -2.02 3.12 6.96
CA TYR A 36 -1.75 2.81 5.55
C TYR A 36 -0.43 3.41 5.04
N PHE A 37 0.10 4.43 5.71
CA PHE A 37 1.42 4.97 5.39
C PHE A 37 2.58 4.05 5.80
N SER A 38 2.41 3.24 6.85
CA SER A 38 3.49 2.39 7.37
C SER A 38 4.06 1.41 6.32
N PRO A 39 3.25 0.67 5.53
CA PRO A 39 3.73 -0.13 4.39
C PRO A 39 4.47 0.70 3.33
N VAL A 40 3.98 1.89 3.00
CA VAL A 40 4.61 2.80 2.02
C VAL A 40 5.99 3.22 2.49
N LEU A 41 6.12 3.63 3.76
CA LEU A 41 7.38 4.05 4.34
C LEU A 41 8.41 2.90 4.35
N ASN A 42 7.96 1.70 4.69
CA ASN A 42 8.81 0.51 4.70
C ASN A 42 9.27 0.13 3.29
N TYR A 43 8.39 0.20 2.29
CA TYR A 43 8.78 0.05 0.89
C TYR A 43 9.89 1.04 0.49
N LEU A 44 9.80 2.30 0.89
CA LEU A 44 10.84 3.30 0.57
C LEU A 44 12.17 3.04 1.30
N ARG A 45 12.13 2.44 2.51
CA ARG A 45 13.33 2.06 3.27
C ARG A 45 14.09 0.93 2.59
N HIS A 46 13.41 -0.20 2.34
CA HIS A 46 14.06 -1.46 1.95
C HIS A 46 13.60 -2.06 0.61
N GLY A 47 12.64 -1.46 -0.08
CA GLY A 47 12.19 -1.87 -1.42
C GLY A 47 11.32 -3.12 -1.46
N ARG A 48 10.62 -3.46 -0.36
CA ARG A 48 9.73 -4.63 -0.29
C ARG A 48 8.35 -4.22 0.19
N LEU A 49 7.30 -4.81 -0.39
CA LEU A 49 5.94 -4.63 0.09
C LEU A 49 5.71 -5.56 1.30
N ILE A 50 5.44 -4.96 2.46
CA ILE A 50 5.08 -5.68 3.68
C ILE A 50 3.82 -5.00 4.23
N ILE A 51 2.70 -5.72 4.20
CA ILE A 51 1.41 -5.26 4.74
C ILE A 51 1.11 -6.09 5.98
N ASN A 52 0.82 -5.41 7.09
CA ASN A 52 0.48 -6.08 8.35
C ASN A 52 -0.84 -6.85 8.21
N PRO A 53 -0.97 -8.02 8.86
CA PRO A 53 -2.24 -8.74 8.89
C PRO A 53 -3.38 -7.85 9.40
N GLY A 54 -4.52 -7.88 8.71
CA GLY A 54 -5.72 -7.11 9.08
C GLY A 54 -5.79 -5.70 8.48
N LEU A 55 -4.72 -5.20 7.86
CA LEU A 55 -4.75 -3.95 7.10
C LEU A 55 -5.29 -4.21 5.69
N ALA A 56 -6.26 -3.41 5.25
CA ALA A 56 -6.83 -3.54 3.90
C ALA A 56 -5.81 -3.12 2.83
N GLU A 57 -5.60 -3.98 1.84
CA GLU A 57 -4.64 -3.71 0.77
C GLU A 57 -5.07 -2.49 -0.09
N GLU A 58 -6.37 -2.24 -0.21
CA GLU A 58 -6.94 -1.10 -0.92
C GLU A 58 -6.54 0.24 -0.30
N GLY A 59 -6.47 0.33 1.03
CA GLY A 59 -6.00 1.55 1.68
C GLY A 59 -4.51 1.80 1.45
N VAL A 60 -3.70 0.73 1.33
CA VAL A 60 -2.28 0.85 0.96
C VAL A 60 -2.13 1.29 -0.49
N LEU A 61 -3.03 0.85 -1.38
CA LEU A 61 -3.07 1.27 -2.79
C LEU A 61 -3.31 2.78 -2.91
N GLU A 62 -4.31 3.31 -2.21
CA GLU A 62 -4.64 4.74 -2.17
C GLU A 62 -3.43 5.59 -1.73
N GLU A 63 -2.70 5.17 -0.69
CA GLU A 63 -1.48 5.86 -0.28
C GLU A 63 -0.37 5.76 -1.35
N ALA A 64 -0.17 4.59 -1.95
CA ALA A 64 0.85 4.41 -2.99
C ALA A 64 0.62 5.32 -4.20
N GLU A 65 -0.64 5.53 -4.59
CA GLU A 65 -1.05 6.48 -5.63
C GLU A 65 -0.84 7.93 -5.19
N PHE A 66 -1.27 8.29 -3.97
CA PHE A 66 -1.09 9.63 -3.41
C PHE A 66 0.39 10.06 -3.39
N TYR A 67 1.28 9.17 -2.95
CA TYR A 67 2.72 9.44 -2.92
C TYR A 67 3.41 9.33 -4.29
N ASN A 68 2.66 8.93 -5.33
CA ASN A 68 3.10 8.73 -6.70
C ASN A 68 4.25 7.72 -6.80
N LEU A 69 3.98 6.48 -6.36
CA LEU A 69 4.93 5.37 -6.33
C LEU A 69 4.47 4.25 -7.28
N PRO A 70 4.67 4.38 -8.61
CA PRO A 70 4.07 3.49 -9.60
C PRO A 70 4.48 2.01 -9.44
N GLN A 71 5.71 1.74 -9.01
CA GLN A 71 6.16 0.37 -8.74
C GLN A 71 5.45 -0.23 -7.52
N LEU A 72 5.18 0.58 -6.49
CA LEU A 72 4.44 0.12 -5.31
C LEU A 72 2.97 -0.13 -5.66
N VAL A 73 2.35 0.77 -6.44
CA VAL A 73 0.99 0.59 -6.99
C VAL A 73 0.88 -0.74 -7.73
N HIS A 74 1.85 -1.08 -8.57
CA HIS A 74 1.86 -2.36 -9.27
C HIS A 74 1.91 -3.55 -8.31
N LEU A 75 2.83 -3.55 -7.34
CA LEU A 75 2.97 -4.64 -6.36
C LEU A 75 1.72 -4.84 -5.50
N VAL A 76 1.03 -3.75 -5.12
CA VAL A 76 -0.21 -3.83 -4.33
C VAL A 76 -1.35 -4.42 -5.17
N ASN A 77 -1.49 -4.02 -6.43
CA ASN A 77 -2.48 -4.59 -7.34
C ASN A 77 -2.25 -6.09 -7.58
N GLU A 78 -1.00 -6.53 -7.77
CA GLU A 78 -0.67 -7.95 -7.88
C GLU A 78 -1.11 -8.71 -6.63
N ARG A 79 -0.85 -8.15 -5.44
CA ARG A 79 -1.23 -8.76 -4.16
C ARG A 79 -2.74 -8.91 -4.00
N ILE A 80 -3.51 -7.89 -4.42
CA ILE A 80 -4.98 -7.93 -4.40
C ILE A 80 -5.49 -9.03 -5.33
N HIS A 81 -5.00 -9.09 -6.57
CA HIS A 81 -5.41 -10.11 -7.52
C HIS A 81 -5.04 -11.53 -7.12
N GLU A 82 -3.89 -11.75 -6.50
CA GLU A 82 -3.52 -13.05 -5.93
C GLU A 82 -4.51 -13.49 -4.84
N LYS A 83 -4.93 -12.56 -3.98
CA LYS A 83 -5.89 -12.82 -2.92
C LYS A 83 -7.26 -13.21 -3.49
N GLU A 84 -7.72 -12.51 -4.53
CA GLU A 84 -8.97 -12.82 -5.24
C GLU A 84 -8.93 -14.20 -5.93
N ARG A 85 -7.83 -14.53 -6.60
CA ARG A 85 -7.64 -15.85 -7.23
C ARG A 85 -7.68 -16.97 -6.20
N SER A 86 -6.93 -16.83 -5.11
CA SER A 86 -6.90 -17.83 -4.04
C SER A 86 -8.25 -17.99 -3.33
N ALA A 87 -9.01 -16.90 -3.15
CA ALA A 87 -10.35 -16.94 -2.59
C ALA A 87 -11.34 -17.68 -3.51
N THR A 88 -11.21 -17.48 -4.83
CA THR A 88 -12.04 -18.14 -5.84
C THR A 88 -11.77 -19.65 -5.89
N GLU A 89 -10.50 -20.06 -5.91
CA GLU A 89 -10.11 -21.48 -5.87
C GLU A 89 -10.57 -22.17 -4.57
N ALA A 90 -10.45 -21.48 -3.44
CA ALA A 90 -10.93 -21.97 -2.15
C ALA A 90 -12.47 -22.07 -2.08
N ALA A 91 -13.19 -21.22 -2.81
CA ALA A 91 -14.65 -21.31 -2.92
C ALA A 91 -15.08 -22.49 -3.79
N VAL A 92 -14.44 -22.68 -4.96
CA VAL A 92 -14.72 -23.80 -5.87
C VAL A 92 -14.48 -25.16 -5.19
N SER A 93 -13.34 -25.34 -4.52
CA SER A 93 -13.02 -26.59 -3.81
C SER A 93 -14.02 -26.93 -2.70
N ARG A 94 -14.49 -25.93 -1.93
CA ARG A 94 -15.54 -26.12 -0.91
C ARG A 94 -16.87 -26.57 -1.53
N SER A 95 -17.28 -25.96 -2.65
CA SER A 95 -18.51 -26.31 -3.37
C SER A 95 -18.47 -27.74 -3.93
N PHE A 96 -17.31 -28.20 -4.40
CA PHE A 96 -17.12 -29.58 -4.88
C PHE A 96 -17.15 -30.60 -3.73
N SER A 97 -16.56 -30.28 -2.58
CA SER A 97 -16.57 -31.18 -1.41
C SER A 97 -17.94 -31.33 -0.77
N SER A 98 -18.82 -30.33 -0.87
CA SER A 98 -20.19 -30.41 -0.31
C SER A 98 -21.19 -31.15 -1.21
N ASN A 99 -20.82 -31.48 -2.45
CA ASN A 99 -21.73 -32.08 -3.44
C ASN A 99 -21.58 -33.59 -3.61
N PHE A 100 -20.70 -34.25 -2.86
CA PHE A 100 -20.62 -35.71 -2.82
C PHE A 100 -21.45 -36.25 -1.64
N PRO A 101 -22.53 -37.01 -1.89
CA PRO A 101 -23.18 -37.75 -0.82
C PRO A 101 -22.18 -38.78 -0.29
N VAL A 102 -21.95 -38.76 1.02
CA VAL A 102 -21.21 -39.82 1.72
C VAL A 102 -22.10 -41.07 1.62
N PHE A 103 -21.70 -42.04 0.80
CA PHE A 103 -22.34 -43.36 0.73
C PHE A 103 -22.07 -44.16 2.00
#